data_AF-A0A3D2JXN5-F1
#
_entry.id   AF-A0A3D2JXN5-F1
#
_cell.length_a   1.000
_cell.length_b   1.000
_cell.length_c   1.000
_cell.angle_alpha   90.00
_cell.angle_beta   90.00
_cell.angle_gamma   90.00
#
_symmetry.space_group_name_H-M   'P 1'
#
loop_
_entity.id
_entity.type
_entity.pdbx_description
1 polymer ?
#
loop_
_entity_poly.entity_id
_entity_poly.type
_entity_poly.pdbx_seq_one_letter_code
_entity_poly.pdbx_strand_id
1 'polypeptide(L)'
;RYKALILKRTRSAFPQDVMDQLWGAVGAVFGSWKNDRAILYRQQYGIPAEWGTAVNIQAMVFGNAGETSATGVAFTRDPANGEKVFYGEYLINAQGE
;
A
#
# COMPACT_ATOMS: atom_id res chain seq x y z
N ARG A 1 -1.56 18.39 16.07
CA ARG A 1 -1.15 19.02 14.79
C ARG A 1 -1.91 18.46 13.58
N TYR A 2 -1.80 17.17 13.25
CA TYR A 2 -2.44 16.58 12.05
C TYR A 2 -3.97 16.53 12.08
N LYS A 3 -4.59 16.17 13.21
CA LYS A 3 -6.06 16.15 13.35
C LYS A 3 -6.70 17.52 13.01
N ALA A 4 -6.08 18.62 13.45
CA ALA A 4 -6.53 19.97 13.13
C ALA A 4 -6.37 20.31 11.64
N LEU A 5 -5.30 19.84 11.00
CA LEU A 5 -5.09 20.02 9.56
C LEU A 5 -6.14 19.26 8.73
N ILE A 6 -6.48 18.03 9.14
CA ILE A 6 -7.53 17.21 8.51
C ILE A 6 -8.87 17.92 8.62
N LEU A 7 -9.23 18.40 9.81
CA LEU A 7 -10.47 19.16 10.02
C LEU A 7 -10.53 20.41 9.14
N LYS A 8 -9.43 21.17 9.04
CA LYS A 8 -9.37 22.37 8.20
C LYS A 8 -9.56 22.05 6.71
N ARG A 9 -8.99 20.95 6.21
CA ARG A 9 -9.01 20.61 4.78
C ARG A 9 -10.28 19.87 4.35
N THR A 10 -10.74 18.94 5.17
CA THR A 10 -11.86 18.04 4.83
C THR A 10 -13.19 18.51 5.42
N ARG A 11 -13.16 19.53 6.29
CA ARG A 11 -14.30 19.99 7.11
C ARG A 11 -14.91 18.90 8.00
N SER A 12 -14.18 17.80 8.17
CA SER A 12 -14.59 16.63 8.95
C SER A 12 -13.46 16.23 9.90
N ALA A 13 -13.81 15.79 11.12
CA ALA A 13 -12.82 15.27 12.04
C ALA A 13 -12.23 13.96 11.50
N PHE A 14 -10.98 13.65 11.87
CA PHE A 14 -10.40 12.35 11.53
C PHE A 14 -11.18 11.24 12.25
N PRO A 15 -11.70 10.23 11.54
CA PRO A 15 -12.52 9.18 12.13
C PRO A 15 -11.73 8.47 13.24
N GLN A 16 -12.33 8.32 14.42
CA GLN A 16 -11.71 7.58 15.53
C GLN A 16 -12.18 6.12 15.58
N ASP A 17 -13.35 5.83 15.03
CA ASP A 17 -13.83 4.47 14.90
C ASP A 17 -13.02 3.71 13.84
N VAL A 18 -12.59 2.50 14.19
CA VAL A 18 -11.73 1.67 13.34
C VAL A 18 -12.49 1.08 12.16
N MET A 19 -13.79 0.84 12.29
CA MET A 19 -14.63 0.32 11.21
C MET A 19 -14.91 1.42 10.18
N ASP A 20 -15.13 2.65 10.63
CA ASP A 20 -15.24 3.81 9.75
C ASP A 20 -13.96 4.02 8.92
N GLN A 21 -12.79 3.88 9.55
CA GLN A 21 -11.50 3.94 8.85
C GLN A 21 -11.35 2.81 7.83
N LEU A 22 -11.68 1.58 8.20
CA LEU A 22 -11.60 0.42 7.33
C LEU A 22 -12.49 0.57 6.10
N TRP A 23 -13.76 0.93 6.29
CA TRP A 23 -14.69 1.15 5.19
C TRP A 23 -14.29 2.34 4.32
N GLY A 24 -13.76 3.41 4.93
CA GLY A 24 -13.17 4.53 4.20
C GLY A 24 -12.02 4.09 3.30
N ALA A 25 -11.11 3.25 3.80
CA ALA A 25 -9.99 2.71 3.03
C ALA A 25 -10.45 1.78 1.89
N VAL A 26 -11.38 0.86 2.16
CA VAL A 26 -11.97 -0.04 1.15
C VAL A 26 -12.62 0.78 0.02
N GLY A 27 -13.44 1.77 0.37
CA GLY A 27 -14.08 2.66 -0.59
C GLY A 27 -13.07 3.46 -1.42
N ALA A 28 -11.99 3.94 -0.79
CA ALA A 28 -10.93 4.65 -1.49
C ALA A 28 -10.19 3.76 -2.50
N VAL A 29 -9.91 2.49 -2.16
CA VAL A 29 -9.30 1.53 -3.09
C VAL A 29 -10.20 1.28 -4.30
N PHE A 30 -11.49 1.03 -4.10
CA PHE A 30 -12.42 0.87 -5.23
C PHE A 30 -12.54 2.15 -6.07
N GLY A 31 -12.55 3.33 -5.44
CA GLY A 31 -12.53 4.62 -6.14
C GLY A 31 -11.25 4.79 -6.97
N SER A 32 -10.10 4.31 -6.48
CA SER A 32 -8.82 4.41 -7.16
C SER A 32 -8.77 3.66 -8.50
N TRP A 33 -9.56 2.60 -8.67
CA TRP A 33 -9.65 1.88 -9.94
C TRP A 33 -10.18 2.75 -11.09
N LYS A 34 -10.99 3.77 -10.74
CA LYS A 34 -11.60 4.69 -11.70
C LYS A 34 -10.83 6.01 -11.85
N ASN A 35 -9.64 6.13 -11.27
CA ASN A 35 -8.85 7.35 -11.45
C ASN A 35 -8.27 7.44 -12.88
N ASP A 36 -8.00 8.66 -13.34
CA ASP A 36 -7.55 8.90 -14.72
C ASP A 36 -6.27 8.15 -15.06
N ARG A 37 -5.35 8.06 -14.09
CA ARG A 37 -4.09 7.33 -14.26
C ARG A 37 -4.30 5.83 -14.50
N ALA A 38 -5.21 5.20 -13.76
CA ALA A 38 -5.54 3.78 -13.92
C ALA A 38 -6.29 3.52 -15.23
N ILE A 39 -7.19 4.43 -15.63
CA ILE A 39 -7.87 4.36 -16.93
C ILE A 39 -6.85 4.38 -18.07
N LEU A 40 -5.93 5.35 -18.07
CA LEU A 40 -4.88 5.46 -19.09
C LEU A 40 -3.98 4.23 -19.13
N TYR A 41 -3.55 3.74 -17.95
CA TYR A 41 -2.75 2.52 -17.85
C TYR A 41 -3.49 1.32 -18.48
N ARG A 42 -4.77 1.12 -18.15
CA ARG A 42 -5.56 0.03 -18.73
C ARG A 42 -5.70 0.13 -20.24
N GLN A 43 -5.95 1.33 -20.77
CA GLN A 43 -6.05 1.56 -22.21
C GLN A 43 -4.73 1.24 -22.92
N GLN A 44 -3.60 1.66 -22.32
CA GLN A 44 -2.28 1.40 -22.88
C GLN A 44 -1.93 -0.10 -22.95
N TYR A 45 -2.34 -0.88 -21.95
CA TYR A 45 -2.01 -2.31 -21.84
C TYR A 45 -3.16 -3.26 -22.22
N GLY A 46 -4.28 -2.74 -22.74
CA GLY A 46 -5.44 -3.54 -23.15
C GLY A 46 -6.14 -4.28 -22.00
N ILE A 47 -6.11 -3.74 -20.78
CA ILE A 47 -6.69 -4.37 -19.60
C ILE A 47 -8.18 -4.00 -19.49
N PRO A 48 -9.10 -4.97 -19.40
CA PRO A 48 -10.53 -4.70 -19.30
C PRO A 48 -10.92 -3.95 -18.02
N ALA A 49 -11.86 -3.00 -18.13
CA ALA A 49 -12.26 -2.16 -17.00
C ALA A 49 -13.15 -2.91 -15.99
N GLU A 50 -13.87 -3.92 -16.47
CA GLU A 50 -14.82 -4.74 -15.72
C GLU A 50 -14.16 -5.67 -14.70
N TRP A 51 -12.85 -5.93 -14.80
CA TRP A 51 -12.12 -6.76 -13.84
C TRP A 51 -12.11 -6.16 -12.43
N GLY A 52 -12.15 -4.83 -12.33
CA GLY A 52 -12.11 -4.14 -11.05
C GLY A 52 -10.76 -4.28 -10.33
N THR A 53 -10.79 -4.02 -9.02
CA THR A 53 -9.66 -4.24 -8.11
C THR A 53 -10.18 -4.91 -6.85
N ALA A 54 -9.38 -5.76 -6.24
CA ALA A 54 -9.66 -6.33 -4.92
C ALA A 54 -9.09 -5.44 -3.81
N VAL A 55 -9.48 -5.73 -2.57
CA VAL A 55 -8.91 -5.12 -1.36
C VAL A 55 -8.39 -6.25 -0.48
N ASN A 56 -7.09 -6.19 -0.14
CA ASN A 56 -6.48 -7.12 0.81
C ASN A 56 -6.47 -6.47 2.20
N ILE A 57 -7.05 -7.15 3.19
CA ILE A 57 -7.03 -6.73 4.60
C ILE A 57 -6.16 -7.74 5.34
N GLN A 58 -5.11 -7.25 5.99
CA GLN A 58 -4.10 -8.10 6.63
C GLN A 58 -3.81 -7.59 8.05
N ALA A 59 -3.52 -8.53 8.95
CA ALA A 59 -3.00 -8.19 10.27
C ALA A 59 -1.61 -7.55 10.15
N MET A 60 -1.37 -6.49 10.91
CA MET A 60 -0.09 -5.79 10.90
C MET A 60 0.99 -6.60 11.61
N VAL A 61 2.20 -6.59 11.05
CA VAL A 61 3.45 -7.05 11.68
C VAL A 61 4.47 -5.91 11.56
N PHE A 62 5.35 -5.77 12.55
CA PHE A 62 6.17 -4.56 12.70
C PHE A 62 7.66 -4.87 12.60
N GLY A 63 8.30 -4.38 11.54
CA GLY A 63 9.76 -4.39 11.38
C GLY A 63 10.47 -3.29 12.17
N ASN A 64 9.71 -2.35 12.74
CA ASN A 64 10.16 -1.17 13.49
C ASN A 64 9.86 -1.25 14.99
N ALA A 65 9.80 -2.46 15.55
CA ALA A 65 9.58 -2.68 16.98
C ALA A 65 10.88 -2.65 17.82
N GLY A 66 12.01 -2.24 17.23
CA GLY A 66 13.33 -2.19 17.86
C GLY A 66 14.42 -2.87 17.04
N GLU A 67 15.64 -2.89 17.59
CA GLU A 67 16.86 -3.37 16.88
C GLU A 67 16.86 -4.87 16.57
N THR A 68 15.92 -5.64 17.12
CA THR A 68 15.72 -7.07 16.82
C THR A 68 14.61 -7.31 15.80
N SER A 69 14.09 -6.26 15.16
CA SER A 69 13.06 -6.31 14.12
C SER A 69 13.59 -5.71 12.83
N ALA A 70 13.14 -6.22 11.68
CA ALA A 70 13.56 -5.73 10.37
C ALA A 70 12.46 -5.92 9.31
N THR A 71 12.58 -5.18 8.22
CA THR A 71 11.81 -5.35 6.98
C THR A 71 12.76 -5.55 5.80
N GLY A 72 12.37 -6.27 4.76
CA GLY A 72 13.23 -6.48 3.60
C GLY A 72 12.48 -6.98 2.37
N VAL A 73 13.13 -6.85 1.22
CA VAL A 73 12.66 -7.34 -0.07
C VAL A 73 13.77 -8.20 -0.68
N ALA A 74 13.41 -9.39 -1.16
CA ALA A 74 14.35 -10.29 -1.78
C ALA A 74 13.74 -10.99 -3.00
N PHE A 75 14.62 -11.33 -3.94
CA PHE A 75 14.36 -12.16 -5.09
C PHE A 75 15.08 -13.50 -4.90
N THR A 76 14.44 -14.57 -5.35
CA THR A 76 15.02 -15.92 -5.30
C THR A 76 16.16 -16.14 -6.30
N ARG A 77 16.34 -15.19 -7.23
CA ARG A 77 17.34 -15.12 -8.30
C ARG A 77 17.70 -13.67 -8.56
N ASP A 78 18.84 -13.42 -9.18
CA ASP A 78 19.19 -12.06 -9.62
C ASP A 78 18.18 -11.56 -10.68
N PRO A 79 17.48 -10.44 -10.44
CA PRO A 79 16.46 -9.94 -11.36
C PRO A 79 17.05 -9.27 -12.63
N ALA A 80 18.34 -8.93 -12.66
CA ALA A 80 19.00 -8.30 -13.79
C ALA A 80 19.53 -9.32 -14.80
N ASN A 81 20.07 -10.46 -14.34
CA ASN A 81 20.69 -11.47 -15.22
C ASN A 81 20.13 -12.90 -15.09
N GLY A 82 19.28 -13.19 -14.10
CA GLY A 82 18.65 -14.49 -13.89
C GLY A 82 19.53 -15.55 -13.21
N GLU A 83 20.72 -15.18 -12.74
CA GLU A 83 21.61 -16.07 -12.01
C GLU A 83 20.93 -16.62 -10.75
N LYS A 84 21.17 -17.90 -10.44
CA LYS A 84 20.57 -18.59 -9.30
C LYS A 84 21.30 -18.23 -7.99
N VAL A 85 21.19 -16.97 -7.59
CA VAL A 85 21.72 -16.42 -6.34
C VAL A 85 20.62 -15.72 -5.56
N PHE A 86 20.69 -15.78 -4.24
CA PHE A 86 19.77 -15.03 -3.38
C PHE A 86 20.15 -13.55 -3.41
N TYR A 87 19.21 -12.69 -3.80
CA TYR A 87 19.44 -11.26 -3.98
C TYR A 87 18.41 -10.48 -3.18
N GLY A 88 18.82 -9.55 -2.32
CA GLY A 88 17.86 -8.74 -1.56
C GLY A 88 18.52 -7.77 -0.59
N GLU A 89 17.68 -6.92 0.00
CA GLU A 89 18.05 -5.91 0.99
C GLU A 89 17.10 -5.92 2.17
N TYR A 90 17.59 -5.46 3.33
CA TYR A 90 16.79 -5.32 4.55
C TYR A 90 17.23 -4.10 5.36
N LEU A 91 16.32 -3.60 6.19
CA LEU A 91 16.53 -2.48 7.10
C LEU A 91 16.10 -2.87 8.51
N ILE A 92 16.99 -2.65 9.49
CA ILE A 92 16.74 -2.87 10.92
C ILE A 92 15.90 -1.72 11.47
N ASN A 93 14.97 -2.05 12.36
CA ASN A 93 14.10 -1.09 13.04
C ASN A 93 13.37 -0.14 12.08
N ALA A 94 12.90 -0.70 10.95
CA ALA A 94 12.28 0.02 9.86
C ALA A 94 10.99 -0.65 9.40
N GLN A 95 10.11 0.13 8.78
CA GLN A 95 8.86 -0.33 8.17
C GLN A 95 8.98 -0.19 6.66
N GLY A 96 8.48 -1.17 5.90
CA GLY A 96 8.62 -1.19 4.44
C GLY A 96 7.71 -0.21 3.68
N GLU A 97 7.25 0.86 4.33
CA GLU A 97 6.50 1.95 3.67
C GLU A 97 7.36 2.72 2.66
#